data_AF-A0A2N5H4T7-F1
#
_entry.id   AF-A0A2N5H4T7-F1
#
_cell.length_a   1.000
_cell.length_b   1.000
_cell.length_c   1.000
_cell.angle_alpha   90.00
_cell.angle_beta   90.00
_cell.angle_gamma   90.00
#
_symmetry.space_group_name_H-M   'P 1'
#
loop_
_entity.id
_entity.type
_entity.pdbx_description
1 polymer ?
#
loop_
_entity_poly.entity_id
_entity_poly.type
_entity_poly.pdbx_seq_one_letter_code
_entity_poly.pdbx_strand_id
1 'polypeptide(L)'
;MITHAEEKAYAMWERLKREGGVETTEEIFDIDIPPEHQCPKIDKVIKTINEVNKQANVGRHDEFEDLKDKLKSIEYDISGLDDDVEELREAIESVRKWGQQWKELAKKVIA
;
A
#
# COMPACT_ATOMS: atom_id res chain seq x y z
N MET A 1 26.86 -10.81 -2.62
CA MET A 1 27.91 -10.71 -1.58
C MET A 1 27.70 -9.39 -0.89
N ILE A 2 27.45 -9.41 0.42
CA ILE A 2 27.41 -8.21 1.24
C ILE A 2 28.88 -7.76 1.43
N THR A 3 29.14 -6.47 1.29
CA THR A 3 30.49 -5.92 1.45
C THR A 3 30.86 -5.82 2.93
N HIS A 4 32.15 -5.85 3.25
CA HIS A 4 32.62 -5.68 4.64
C HIS A 4 32.16 -4.34 5.27
N ALA A 5 31.87 -3.33 4.46
CA ALA A 5 31.31 -2.05 4.91
C ALA A 5 29.84 -2.19 5.34
N GLU A 6 29.04 -2.95 4.59
CA GLU A 6 27.63 -3.22 4.91
C GLU A 6 27.50 -4.05 6.19
N GLU A 7 28.39 -5.03 6.42
CA GLU A 7 28.43 -5.81 7.67
C GLU A 7 28.68 -4.93 8.90
N LYS A 8 29.62 -3.98 8.80
CA LYS A 8 29.92 -3.03 9.88
C LYS A 8 28.74 -2.09 10.14
N ALA A 9 28.10 -1.60 9.09
CA ALA A 9 26.92 -0.75 9.22
C ALA A 9 25.78 -1.50 9.90
N TYR A 10 25.51 -2.74 9.49
CA TYR A 10 24.48 -3.58 10.12
C TYR A 10 24.75 -3.82 11.60
N ALA A 11 25.97 -4.21 11.97
CA ALA A 11 26.37 -4.43 13.37
C ALA A 11 26.24 -3.14 14.21
N MET A 12 26.54 -1.98 13.63
CA MET A 12 26.36 -0.69 14.27
C MET A 12 24.88 -0.40 14.56
N TRP A 13 23.99 -0.62 13.57
CA TRP A 13 22.56 -0.39 13.74
C TRP A 13 21.93 -1.32 14.78
N GLU A 14 22.30 -2.60 14.79
CA GLU A 14 21.85 -3.57 15.82
C GLU A 14 22.27 -3.15 17.23
N ARG A 15 23.48 -2.60 17.36
CA ARG A 15 23.94 -2.07 18.65
C ARG A 15 23.11 -0.86 19.09
N LEU A 16 22.87 0.09 18.18
CA LEU A 16 22.08 1.29 18.49
C LEU A 16 20.64 0.95 18.88
N LYS A 17 20.01 -0.01 18.20
CA LYS A 17 18.68 -0.53 18.57
C LYS A 17 18.66 -1.08 19.99
N ARG A 18 19.68 -1.88 20.35
CA ARG A 18 19.80 -2.47 21.70
C ARG A 18 20.05 -1.42 22.78
N GLU A 19 20.91 -0.43 22.52
CA GLU A 19 21.19 0.66 23.47
C GLU A 19 19.98 1.60 23.63
N GLY A 20 19.23 1.83 22.56
CA GLY A 20 17.98 2.60 22.57
C GLY A 20 16.76 1.86 23.11
N GLY A 21 16.83 0.53 23.25
CA GLY A 21 15.70 -0.30 23.67
C GLY A 21 14.56 -0.37 22.65
N VAL A 22 14.88 -0.28 21.36
CA VAL A 22 13.94 -0.20 20.24
C VAL A 22 14.10 -1.37 19.27
N GLU A 23 13.05 -1.73 18.54
CA GLU A 23 13.07 -2.88 17.63
C GLU A 23 13.45 -2.51 16.20
N THR A 24 13.11 -1.28 15.79
CA THR A 24 13.32 -0.78 14.44
C THR A 24 14.29 0.40 14.41
N THR A 25 14.89 0.64 13.24
CA THR A 25 15.74 1.83 13.04
C THR A 25 14.92 3.10 13.00
N GLU A 26 13.66 3.01 12.57
CA GLU A 26 12.69 4.08 12.48
C GLU A 26 12.41 4.66 13.88
N GLU A 27 12.24 3.81 14.89
CA GLU A 27 12.08 4.22 16.29
C GLU A 27 13.27 5.00 16.85
N ILE A 28 14.50 4.70 16.41
CA ILE A 28 15.70 5.46 16.81
C ILE A 28 15.57 6.93 16.41
N PHE A 29 14.93 7.19 15.26
CA PHE A 29 14.86 8.50 14.63
C PHE A 29 13.49 9.17 14.73
N ASP A 30 12.55 8.58 15.49
CA ASP A 30 11.17 9.04 15.59
C ASP A 30 10.51 9.17 14.20
N ILE A 31 10.76 8.15 13.35
CA ILE A 31 10.18 8.00 12.01
C ILE A 31 9.04 6.99 12.10
N ASP A 32 8.01 7.18 11.28
CA ASP A 32 6.89 6.24 11.23
C ASP A 32 7.40 4.86 10.74
N ILE A 33 6.78 3.77 11.19
CA ILE A 33 7.11 2.44 10.69
C ILE A 33 6.83 2.34 9.17
N PRO A 34 7.54 1.45 8.45
CA PRO A 34 7.33 1.27 7.02
C PRO A 34 5.86 0.93 6.71
N PRO A 35 5.21 1.65 5.77
CA PRO A 35 3.86 1.33 5.35
C PRO A 35 3.77 -0.06 4.72
N GLU A 36 2.59 -0.69 4.83
CA GLU A 36 2.32 -1.99 4.22
C GLU A 36 2.45 -1.95 2.68
N HIS A 37 2.63 -3.12 2.05
CA HIS A 37 2.69 -3.22 0.59
C HIS A 37 1.33 -2.91 -0.07
N GLN A 38 1.34 -2.11 -1.14
CA GLN A 38 0.11 -1.66 -1.82
C GLN A 38 -0.42 -2.66 -2.86
N CYS A 39 0.36 -3.65 -3.31
CA CYS A 39 -0.06 -4.59 -4.35
C CYS A 39 -1.43 -5.26 -4.06
N PRO A 40 -1.71 -5.75 -2.83
CA PRO A 40 -3.01 -6.34 -2.52
C PRO A 40 -4.20 -5.39 -2.72
N LYS A 41 -4.03 -4.08 -2.44
CA LYS A 41 -5.07 -3.06 -2.66
C LYS A 41 -5.29 -2.81 -4.15
N ILE A 42 -4.22 -2.74 -4.93
CA ILE A 42 -4.30 -2.63 -6.40
C ILE A 42 -4.98 -3.85 -7.00
N ASP A 43 -4.62 -5.06 -6.55
CA ASP A 43 -5.20 -6.31 -7.01
C ASP A 43 -6.70 -6.39 -6.73
N LYS A 44 -7.15 -5.87 -5.58
CA LYS A 44 -8.58 -5.76 -5.23
C LYS A 44 -9.33 -4.89 -6.24
N VAL A 45 -8.84 -3.68 -6.52
CA VAL A 45 -9.42 -2.76 -7.51
C VAL A 45 -9.48 -3.40 -8.90
N ILE A 46 -8.39 -4.03 -9.35
CA ILE A 46 -8.33 -4.73 -10.65
C ILE A 46 -9.38 -5.85 -10.71
N LYS A 47 -9.53 -6.63 -9.64
CA LYS A 47 -10.51 -7.71 -9.56
C LYS A 47 -11.94 -7.18 -9.70
N THR A 48 -12.30 -6.14 -8.95
CA THR A 48 -13.63 -5.51 -9.01
C THR A 48 -13.94 -5.01 -10.43
N ILE A 49 -12.99 -4.31 -11.07
CA ILE A 49 -13.14 -3.84 -12.45
C ILE A 49 -13.36 -5.01 -13.44
N ASN A 50 -12.60 -6.10 -13.28
CA ASN A 50 -12.74 -7.27 -14.13
C ASN A 50 -14.10 -7.98 -13.94
N GLU A 51 -14.60 -8.04 -12.71
CA GLU A 51 -15.90 -8.61 -12.39
C GLU A 51 -17.04 -7.79 -13.01
N VAL A 52 -17.01 -6.46 -12.86
CA VAL A 52 -17.97 -5.55 -13.51
C VAL A 52 -17.95 -5.71 -15.03
N ASN A 53 -16.75 -5.73 -15.65
CA ASN A 53 -16.61 -5.93 -17.09
C ASN A 53 -17.16 -7.28 -17.54
N LYS A 54 -16.94 -8.34 -16.77
CA LYS A 54 -17.47 -9.68 -17.07
C LYS A 54 -19.01 -9.67 -17.01
N GLN A 55 -19.58 -9.10 -15.96
CA GLN A 55 -21.04 -9.00 -15.79
C GLN A 55 -21.68 -8.20 -16.95
N ALA A 56 -21.09 -7.06 -17.31
CA ALA A 56 -21.57 -6.22 -18.41
C ALA A 56 -21.50 -6.92 -19.78
N ASN A 57 -20.47 -7.72 -20.04
CA ASN A 57 -20.31 -8.43 -21.31
C ASN A 57 -21.27 -9.63 -21.46
N VAL A 58 -21.55 -10.35 -20.37
CA VAL A 58 -22.52 -11.46 -20.37
C VAL A 58 -23.96 -10.95 -20.54
N GLY A 59 -24.24 -9.74 -20.02
CA GLY A 59 -25.50 -9.00 -20.15
C GLY A 59 -26.12 -8.96 -21.54
N ARG A 60 -25.29 -9.04 -22.60
CA ARG A 60 -25.74 -8.91 -23.99
C ARG A 60 -26.65 -10.04 -24.48
N HIS A 61 -26.66 -11.17 -23.78
CA HIS A 61 -27.44 -12.36 -24.15
C HIS A 61 -28.53 -12.73 -23.15
N ASP A 62 -28.70 -11.93 -22.10
CA ASP A 62 -29.60 -12.23 -20.98
C ASP A 62 -31.03 -11.71 -21.22
N GLU A 63 -31.99 -12.33 -20.54
CA GLU A 63 -33.36 -11.82 -20.47
C GLU A 63 -33.44 -10.58 -19.55
N PHE A 64 -34.52 -9.80 -19.69
CA PHE A 64 -34.66 -8.51 -19.01
C PHE A 64 -34.59 -8.59 -17.48
N GLU A 65 -35.07 -9.67 -16.88
CA GLU A 65 -35.10 -9.85 -15.42
C GLU A 65 -33.69 -10.13 -14.87
N ASP A 66 -32.91 -10.97 -15.55
CA ASP A 66 -31.50 -11.24 -15.24
C ASP A 66 -30.61 -9.99 -15.39
N LEU A 67 -30.92 -9.16 -16.39
CA LEU A 67 -30.25 -7.87 -16.58
C LEU A 67 -30.44 -6.94 -15.39
N LYS A 68 -31.65 -6.91 -14.79
CA LYS A 68 -31.96 -6.02 -13.66
C LYS A 68 -31.16 -6.38 -12.41
N ASP A 69 -31.00 -7.66 -12.12
CA ASP A 69 -30.24 -8.10 -10.95
C ASP A 69 -28.72 -7.97 -11.16
N LYS A 70 -28.23 -8.21 -12.38
CA LYS A 70 -26.84 -7.89 -12.74
C LYS A 70 -26.53 -6.41 -12.61
N LEU A 71 -27.46 -5.54 -13.00
CA LEU A 71 -27.27 -4.10 -12.92
C LEU A 71 -27.17 -3.62 -11.46
N LYS A 72 -27.97 -4.19 -10.54
CA LYS A 72 -27.83 -3.93 -9.10
C LYS A 72 -26.49 -4.42 -8.55
N SER A 73 -26.02 -5.59 -8.98
CA SER A 73 -24.71 -6.11 -8.56
C SER A 73 -23.59 -5.18 -9.01
N ILE A 74 -23.62 -4.76 -10.28
CA ILE A 74 -22.66 -3.79 -10.84
C ILE A 74 -22.72 -2.46 -10.08
N GLU A 75 -23.91 -1.95 -9.76
CA GLU A 75 -24.08 -0.71 -9.00
C GLU A 75 -23.45 -0.82 -7.61
N TYR A 76 -23.64 -1.94 -6.92
CA TYR A 76 -23.01 -2.21 -5.64
C TYR A 76 -21.48 -2.29 -5.75
N ASP A 77 -20.97 -3.04 -6.73
CA ASP A 77 -19.52 -3.22 -6.97
C ASP A 77 -18.84 -1.87 -7.31
N ILE A 78 -19.48 -1.03 -8.12
CA ILE A 78 -19.00 0.32 -8.46
C ILE A 78 -19.04 1.24 -7.24
N SER A 79 -20.09 1.17 -6.42
CA SER A 79 -20.18 1.99 -5.22
C SER A 79 -19.06 1.69 -4.23
N GLY A 80 -18.66 0.42 -4.08
CA GLY A 80 -17.54 0.03 -3.23
C GLY A 80 -16.16 0.36 -3.81
N LEU A 81 -16.08 0.62 -5.12
CA LEU A 81 -14.82 0.92 -5.79
C LEU A 81 -14.24 2.28 -5.38
N ASP A 82 -15.08 3.25 -5.02
CA ASP A 82 -14.64 4.56 -4.54
C ASP A 82 -13.87 4.43 -3.22
N ASP A 83 -14.42 3.64 -2.29
CA ASP A 83 -13.78 3.33 -1.00
C ASP A 83 -12.44 2.60 -1.22
N ASP A 84 -12.39 1.61 -2.12
CA ASP A 84 -11.16 0.86 -2.44
C ASP A 84 -10.06 1.76 -3.02
N VAL A 85 -10.44 2.74 -3.85
CA VAL A 85 -9.49 3.68 -4.45
C VAL A 85 -9.00 4.70 -3.42
N GLU A 86 -9.86 5.18 -2.53
CA GLU A 86 -9.44 6.10 -1.47
C GLU A 86 -8.52 5.39 -0.46
N GLU A 87 -8.79 4.13 -0.11
CA GLU A 87 -7.87 3.31 0.70
C GLU A 87 -6.48 3.17 0.05
N LEU A 88 -6.42 2.99 -1.28
CA LEU A 88 -5.15 2.93 -2.02
C LEU A 88 -4.43 4.27 -1.99
N ARG A 89 -5.18 5.38 -2.11
CA ARG A 89 -4.63 6.74 -2.06
C ARG A 89 -4.01 7.04 -0.69
N GLU A 90 -4.70 6.71 0.40
CA GLU A 90 -4.17 6.86 1.76
C GLU A 90 -2.89 6.05 1.98
N ALA A 91 -2.84 4.83 1.44
CA ALA A 91 -1.65 3.99 1.51
C ALA A 91 -0.47 4.62 0.74
N ILE A 92 -0.71 5.24 -0.42
CA ILE A 92 0.32 5.95 -1.19
C ILE A 92 0.82 7.19 -0.44
N GLU A 93 -0.07 7.97 0.16
CA GLU A 93 0.34 9.13 0.96
C GLU A 93 1.15 8.74 2.20
N SER A 94 0.85 7.58 2.79
CA SER A 94 1.66 7.01 3.88
C SER A 94 3.09 6.70 3.43
N VAL A 95 3.27 6.10 2.24
CA VAL A 95 4.61 5.85 1.64
C VAL A 95 5.34 7.16 1.37
N ARG A 96 4.62 8.16 0.85
CA ARG A 96 5.20 9.48 0.59
C ARG A 96 5.67 10.16 1.87
N LYS A 97 4.85 10.14 2.93
CA LYS A 97 5.17 10.69 4.25
C LYS A 97 6.41 10.00 4.83
N TRP A 98 6.44 8.67 4.81
CA TRP A 98 7.56 7.87 5.28
C TRP A 98 8.86 8.21 4.56
N GLY A 99 8.84 8.28 3.22
CA GLY A 99 10.00 8.70 2.44
C GLY A 99 10.45 10.14 2.70
N GLN A 100 9.50 11.04 2.99
CA GLN A 100 9.80 12.43 3.33
C GLN A 100 10.47 12.56 4.71
N GLN A 101 10.08 11.76 5.70
CA GLN A 101 10.75 11.69 7.01
C GLN A 101 12.22 11.28 6.85
N TRP A 102 12.50 10.23 6.08
CA TRP A 102 13.86 9.79 5.78
C TRP A 102 14.68 10.85 5.04
N LYS A 103 14.07 11.55 4.08
CA LYS A 103 14.73 12.64 3.37
C LYS A 103 15.13 13.78 4.30
N GLU A 104 14.26 14.16 5.24
CA GLU A 104 14.59 15.21 6.22
C GLU A 104 15.66 14.77 7.20
N LEU A 105 15.65 13.50 7.64
CA LEU A 105 16.74 12.95 8.45
C LEU A 105 18.06 13.01 7.69
N ALA A 106 18.11 12.55 6.44
CA ALA A 106 19.32 12.58 5.63
C ALA A 106 19.87 14.00 5.46
N LYS A 107 18.99 14.99 5.24
CA LYS A 107 19.40 16.40 5.20
C LYS A 107 20.01 16.87 6.53
N LYS A 108 19.42 16.51 7.67
CA LYS A 108 19.94 16.86 9.00
C LYS A 108 21.30 16.22 9.31
N VAL A 109 21.58 15.05 8.74
CA VAL A 109 22.84 14.32 8.97
C VAL A 109 23.97 14.83 8.06
N ILE A 110 23.63 15.28 6.85
CA ILE A 110 24.60 15.75 5.85
C ILE A 110 24.89 17.26 5.98
N ALA A 111 23.93 18.06 6.45
CA ALA A 111 24.07 19.50 6.67
C ALA A 111 24.83 19.80 7.98
#